data_AF-A0A4Y8IND8-F1
#
_entry.id   AF-A0A4Y8IND8-F1
#
_cell.length_a   1.000
_cell.length_b   1.000
_cell.length_c   1.000
_cell.angle_alpha   90.00
_cell.angle_beta   90.00
_cell.angle_gamma   90.00
#
_symmetry.space_group_name_H-M   'P 1'
#
loop_
_entity.id
_entity.type
_entity.pdbx_description
1 polymer ?
#
loop_
_entity_poly.entity_id
_entity_poly.type
_entity_poly.pdbx_seq_one_letter_code
_entity_poly.pdbx_strand_id
1 'polypeptide(L)' 'MILSINWYDWVTPTTPTAAIITGSVFAILIAFMVWFEDKDWKVFFAFAGIGIGVTLLGAGLLEFLGWFN' A
#
# COMPACT_ATOMS: atom_id res chain seq x y z
N MET A 1 10.51 5.06 -17.03
CA MET A 1 10.34 6.03 -15.92
C MET A 1 9.67 5.33 -14.72
N ILE A 2 10.19 4.17 -14.29
CA ILE A 2 9.47 3.24 -13.38
C ILE A 2 9.57 3.66 -11.89
N LEU A 3 10.51 4.54 -11.56
CA LEU A 3 10.84 4.96 -10.19
C LEU A 3 10.60 6.46 -9.95
N SER A 4 9.68 7.10 -10.70
CA SER A 4 9.32 8.49 -10.39
C SER A 4 8.41 8.51 -9.17
N ILE A 5 8.98 8.97 -8.05
CA ILE A 5 8.28 9.20 -6.79
C ILE A 5 8.52 10.66 -6.42
N ASN A 6 7.44 11.39 -6.23
CA ASN A 6 7.42 12.76 -5.77
C ASN A 6 7.12 12.81 -4.28
N TRP A 7 7.60 13.87 -3.61
CA TRP A 7 7.34 14.08 -2.19
C TRP A 7 5.84 14.14 -1.86
N TYR A 8 4.98 14.61 -2.77
CA TYR A 8 3.55 14.77 -2.52
C TYR A 8 2.71 13.51 -2.84
N ASP A 9 3.34 12.45 -3.36
CA ASP A 9 2.60 11.25 -3.78
C ASP A 9 1.94 10.49 -2.62
N TRP A 10 2.37 10.74 -1.37
CA TRP A 10 1.71 10.16 -0.20
C TRP A 10 0.30 10.72 0.04
N VAL A 11 -0.05 11.87 -0.56
CA VAL A 11 -1.40 12.45 -0.54
C VAL A 11 -2.22 11.94 -1.72
N THR A 12 -1.65 11.98 -2.92
CA THR A 12 -2.30 11.51 -4.14
C THR A 12 -1.22 10.94 -5.06
N PRO A 13 -1.12 9.61 -5.18
CA PRO A 13 -0.08 9.01 -5.99
C PRO A 13 -0.25 9.38 -7.47
N THR A 14 0.81 9.88 -8.10
CA THR A 14 0.83 10.15 -9.54
C THR A 14 1.42 9.01 -10.37
N THR A 15 1.94 7.95 -9.73
CA THR A 15 2.43 6.75 -10.42
C THR A 15 1.97 5.48 -9.71
N PRO A 16 1.86 4.34 -10.43
CA PRO A 16 1.54 3.04 -9.82
C PRO A 16 2.52 2.66 -8.71
N THR A 17 3.81 2.90 -8.95
CA THR A 17 4.88 2.62 -7.99
C THR A 17 4.67 3.42 -6.70
N ALA A 18 4.32 4.70 -6.80
CA ALA A 18 4.06 5.53 -5.64
C ALA A 18 2.81 5.05 -4.87
N ALA A 19 1.75 4.65 -5.58
CA ALA A 19 0.53 4.11 -4.96
C ALA A 19 0.82 2.82 -4.17
N ILE A 20 1.63 1.93 -4.75
CA ILE A 20 2.02 0.67 -4.10
C ILE A 20 2.85 0.93 -2.85
N ILE A 21 3.84 1.84 -2.92
CA ILE A 21 4.70 2.14 -1.78
C ILE A 21 3.90 2.78 -0.65
N THR A 22 3.12 3.83 -0.96
CA THR A 22 2.31 4.53 0.04
C THR A 22 1.29 3.59 0.67
N GLY A 23 0.55 2.82 -0.14
CA GLY A 23 -0.42 1.84 0.38
C GLY A 23 0.22 0.77 1.24
N SER A 24 1.40 0.27 0.86
CA SER A 24 2.13 -0.74 1.65
C SER A 24 2.62 -0.20 2.99
N VAL A 25 3.08 1.05 3.03
CA VAL A 25 3.47 1.72 4.29
C VAL A 25 2.28 1.78 5.25
N PHE A 26 1.11 2.23 4.77
CA PHE A 26 -0.09 2.29 5.61
C PHE A 26 -0.59 0.90 6.02
N ALA A 27 -0.54 -0.10 5.13
CA ALA A 27 -0.87 -1.47 5.45
C ALA A 27 0.01 -2.04 6.58
N ILE A 28 1.32 -1.77 6.54
CA ILE A 28 2.26 -2.18 7.60
C ILE A 28 1.97 -1.42 8.90
N LEU A 29 1.68 -0.12 8.86
CA LEU A 29 1.31 0.65 10.05
C LEU A 29 0.05 0.10 10.72
N ILE A 30 -0.99 -0.21 9.93
CA ILE A 30 -2.22 -0.84 10.44
C ILE A 30 -1.91 -2.21 11.04
N ALA A 31 -1.12 -3.04 10.35
CA ALA A 31 -0.72 -4.34 10.88
C ALA A 31 0.03 -4.21 12.21
N PHE A 32 0.91 -3.21 12.36
CA PHE A 32 1.56 -2.90 13.64
C PHE A 32 0.58 -2.45 14.72
N MET A 33 -0.41 -1.62 14.39
CA MET A 33 -1.46 -1.22 15.35
C MET A 33 -2.22 -2.45 15.86
N VAL A 34 -2.62 -3.36 14.96
CA VAL A 34 -3.27 -4.62 15.32
C VAL A 34 -2.36 -5.49 16.17
N TRP A 35 -1.07 -5.58 15.82
CA TRP A 35 -0.10 -6.31 16.63
C TRP A 35 0.12 -5.68 18.01
N PHE A 36 0.02 -4.37 18.16
CA PHE A 36 0.12 -3.73 19.47
C PHE A 36 -1.01 -4.15 20.41
N GLU A 37 -2.20 -4.42 19.87
CA GLU A 37 -3.38 -4.88 20.61
C GLU A 37 -3.34 -6.38 20.88
N ASP A 38 -3.12 -7.20 19.85
CA ASP A 38 -3.25 -8.65 19.93
C ASP A 38 -1.94 -9.37 20.33
N LYS A 39 -0.79 -8.72 20.09
CA LYS A 39 0.56 -9.27 20.34
C LYS A 39 0.86 -10.60 19.61
N ASP A 40 0.06 -11.00 18.63
CA ASP A 40 0.31 -12.17 17.78
C ASP A 40 0.89 -11.78 16.41
N TRP A 41 2.06 -12.34 16.10
CA TRP A 41 2.73 -12.16 14.80
C TRP A 41 1.97 -12.81 13.64
N LYS A 42 1.20 -13.87 13.88
CA LYS A 42 0.38 -14.50 12.82
C LYS A 42 -0.70 -13.53 12.35
N VAL A 43 -1.33 -12.83 13.30
CA VAL A 43 -2.33 -11.80 13.00
C VAL A 43 -1.68 -10.62 12.28
N PHE A 44 -0.50 -10.17 12.73
CA PHE A 44 0.29 -9.17 12.01
C PHE A 44 0.50 -9.54 10.54
N PHE A 45 1.01 -10.74 10.26
CA PHE A 45 1.29 -11.17 8.89
C PHE A 45 0.03 -11.35 8.05
N ALA A 46 -1.09 -11.76 8.66
CA ALA A 46 -2.38 -11.81 7.97
C ALA A 46 -2.85 -10.41 7.53
N PHE A 47 -2.82 -9.42 8.43
CA PHE A 47 -3.21 -8.04 8.12
C PHE A 47 -2.26 -7.38 7.13
N ALA A 48 -0.94 -7.54 7.31
CA ALA A 48 0.05 -7.03 6.38
C ALA A 48 -0.11 -7.64 4.99
N GLY A 49 -0.30 -8.96 4.91
CA GLY A 49 -0.50 -9.68 3.64
C GLY A 49 -1.77 -9.25 2.92
N ILE A 50 -2.90 -9.16 3.62
CA ILE A 50 -4.17 -8.68 3.05
C ILE A 50 -4.04 -7.22 2.60
N GLY A 51 -3.48 -6.35 3.44
CA GLY A 51 -3.32 -4.92 3.13
C GLY A 51 -2.41 -4.68 1.92
N ILE A 52 -1.28 -5.40 1.81
CA ILE A 52 -0.42 -5.35 0.63
C ILE A 52 -1.15 -5.93 -0.59
N GLY A 53 -1.88 -7.03 -0.44
CA GLY A 53 -2.66 -7.63 -1.53
C GLY A 53 -3.70 -6.67 -2.11
N VAL A 54 -4.49 -6.03 -1.24
CA VAL A 54 -5.46 -4.99 -1.64
C VAL A 54 -4.77 -3.81 -2.31
N THR A 55 -3.61 -3.38 -1.78
CA THR A 55 -2.83 -2.29 -2.37
C THR A 55 -2.38 -2.61 -3.80
N LEU A 56 -1.85 -3.82 -4.04
CA LEU A 56 -1.42 -4.24 -5.36
C LEU A 56 -2.59 -4.34 -6.35
N LEU A 57 -3.71 -4.92 -5.91
CA LEU A 57 -4.91 -5.03 -6.74
C LEU A 57 -5.50 -3.65 -7.06
N GLY A 58 -5.59 -2.76 -6.07
CA GLY A 58 -6.08 -1.40 -6.24
C GLY A 58 -5.21 -0.57 -7.19
N ALA A 59 -3.89 -0.59 -6.99
CA ALA A 59 -2.96 0.11 -7.87
C ALA A 59 -3.00 -0.45 -9.31
N GLY A 60 -3.08 -1.77 -9.48
CA GLY A 60 -3.22 -2.40 -10.79
C GLY A 60 -4.54 -2.06 -11.49
N LEU A 61 -5.64 -1.97 -10.73
CA LEU A 61 -6.92 -1.54 -11.27
C LEU A 61 -6.89 -0.07 -11.70
N LEU A 62 -6.30 0.82 -10.91
CA LEU A 62 -6.15 2.23 -11.26
C LEU A 62 -5.31 2.41 -12.53
N GLU A 63 -4.21 1.67 -12.65
CA GLU A 63 -3.39 1.65 -13.86
C GLU A 63 -4.19 1.14 -15.07
N PHE A 64 -4.94 0.05 -14.92
CA PHE A 64 -5.79 -0.49 -15.98
C PHE A 64 -6.86 0.50 -16.46
N LEU A 65 -7.41 1.32 -15.55
CA LEU A 65 -8.36 2.38 -15.87
C LEU A 65 -7.71 3.63 -16.48
N GLY A 66 -6.39 3.68 -16.56
CA GLY A 66 -5.64 4.80 -17.12
C GLY A 66 -5.50 5.99 -16.17
N TRP A 67 -5.66 5.80 -14.86
CA TRP A 67 -5.56 6.87 -13.86
C TRP A 67 -4.19 7.58 -13.85
N PHE A 68 -3.12 6.87 -14.20
CA PHE A 68 -1.74 7.38 -14.15
C PHE A 68 -1.18 7.81 -15.53
N ASN A 69 -2.03 7.89 -16.57
CA ASN A 69 -1.65 8.29 -17.93
C ASN A 69 -2.01 9.73 -18.26
#